data_AF-M4SU67-F1
#
_entry.id   AF-M4SU67-F1
#
_cell.length_a   1.000
_cell.length_b   1.000
_cell.length_c   1.000
_cell.angle_alpha   90.00
_cell.angle_beta   90.00
_cell.angle_gamma   90.00
#
_symmetry.space_group_name_H-M   'P 1'
#
loop_
_entity.id
_entity.type
_entity.pdbx_description
1 polymer ?
#
loop_
_entity_poly.entity_id
_entity_poly.type
_entity_poly.pdbx_seq_one_letter_code
_entity_poly.pdbx_strand_id
1 'polypeptide(L)'
;LLRTHVTPIAAAALALTRAIAEDTVEGDKLTANKATATLLDAVYGKHPTPTTVKFNKIFVAKPANNGRQAACEFGTDGNKVRTVAGTLACICYKDNVAGANQVCKHEQAAETWTDAGATMTEGHIDSISALYGKPSTDPLTSEAVQDALQSIRSKITTKASDGYLGPFISACSGTAAAGTCVKTSGYKDAADSKWQAIPWVGPLLILQQRLAIREKRIKETEQIKNQLNVELVKAIATRYTVKHTQAVLTTTVQQQKKESINTPQDANLKNKTIEECPEADCNYDSEKKECKPKETGT
;
A
#
# COMPACT_ATOMS: atom_id res chain seq x y z
N LEU A 1 23.84 -23.13 25.78
CA LEU A 1 24.05 -21.67 25.95
C LEU A 1 23.39 -20.86 24.83
N LEU A 2 23.74 -21.03 23.55
CA LEU A 2 23.14 -20.21 22.49
C LEU A 2 21.61 -20.34 22.37
N ARG A 3 21.07 -21.56 22.51
CA ARG A 3 19.62 -21.84 22.35
C ARG A 3 18.76 -21.01 23.30
N THR A 4 19.13 -20.92 24.58
CA THR A 4 18.37 -20.19 25.61
C THR A 4 18.32 -18.68 25.34
N HIS A 5 19.36 -18.10 24.74
CA HIS A 5 19.39 -16.68 24.40
C HIS A 5 18.64 -16.36 23.09
N VAL A 6 18.55 -17.33 22.15
CA VAL A 6 17.87 -17.13 20.86
C VAL A 6 16.36 -17.39 20.95
N THR A 7 15.89 -18.24 21.87
CA THR A 7 14.45 -18.53 22.06
C THR A 7 13.55 -17.29 22.20
N PRO A 8 13.84 -16.29 23.06
CA PRO A 8 12.98 -15.10 23.16
C PRO A 8 12.96 -14.25 21.88
N ILE A 9 14.09 -14.17 21.17
CA ILE A 9 14.19 -13.45 19.89
C ILE A 9 13.33 -14.14 18.82
N ALA A 10 13.39 -15.48 18.77
CA ALA A 10 12.56 -16.27 17.87
C ALA A 10 11.06 -16.14 18.18
N ALA A 11 10.68 -16.07 19.46
CA ALA A 11 9.30 -15.85 19.86
C ALA A 11 8.78 -14.46 19.44
N ALA A 12 9.60 -13.41 19.60
CA ALA A 12 9.28 -12.06 19.15
C ALA A 12 9.11 -12.01 17.61
N ALA A 13 10.05 -12.59 16.85
CA ALA A 13 9.96 -12.67 15.40
C ALA A 13 8.72 -13.45 14.92
N LEU A 14 8.35 -14.55 15.60
CA LEU A 14 7.14 -15.31 15.29
C LEU A 14 5.88 -14.47 15.51
N ALA A 15 5.80 -13.71 16.60
CA ALA A 15 4.65 -12.83 16.87
C ALA A 15 4.50 -11.75 15.79
N LEU A 16 5.61 -11.12 15.38
CA LEU A 16 5.64 -10.16 14.28
C LEU A 16 5.18 -10.78 12.95
N THR A 17 5.62 -12.00 12.67
CA THR A 17 5.25 -12.70 11.43
C THR A 17 3.76 -13.05 11.42
N ARG A 18 3.19 -13.41 12.57
CA ARG A 18 1.73 -13.65 12.71
C ARG A 18 0.92 -12.38 12.51
N ALA A 19 1.39 -11.23 13.02
CA ALA A 19 0.74 -9.94 12.82
C ALA A 19 0.67 -9.51 11.34
N ILE A 20 1.59 -9.99 10.48
CA ILE A 20 1.52 -9.79 9.03
C ILE A 20 0.47 -10.73 8.39
N ALA A 21 0.29 -11.94 8.94
CA ALA A 21 -0.55 -12.99 8.37
C ALA A 21 -2.04 -12.92 8.76
N GLU A 22 -2.41 -12.19 9.82
CA GLU A 22 -3.82 -11.95 10.19
C GLU A 22 -4.46 -10.94 9.23
N ASP A 23 -4.94 -11.46 8.10
CA ASP A 23 -5.48 -10.71 6.98
C ASP A 23 -6.99 -10.95 6.83
N THR A 24 -7.83 -9.99 7.25
CA THR A 24 -9.29 -10.15 7.28
C THR A 24 -10.09 -8.98 6.70
N VAL A 25 -9.45 -7.91 6.21
CA VAL A 25 -10.14 -6.68 5.78
C VAL A 25 -10.13 -6.53 4.25
N GLU A 26 -11.28 -6.23 3.64
CA GLU A 26 -11.50 -6.18 2.18
C GLU A 26 -10.46 -5.38 1.35
N GLY A 27 -9.73 -4.44 1.97
CA GLY A 27 -8.63 -3.70 1.33
C GLY A 27 -7.50 -4.58 0.78
N ASP A 28 -7.26 -5.76 1.37
CA ASP A 28 -6.25 -6.70 0.86
C ASP A 28 -6.69 -7.43 -0.42
N LYS A 29 -7.98 -7.41 -0.74
CA LYS A 29 -8.50 -7.95 -2.02
C LYS A 29 -8.39 -6.96 -3.17
N LEU A 30 -7.98 -5.70 -2.94
CA LEU A 30 -7.79 -4.73 -4.01
C LEU A 30 -6.50 -5.09 -4.77
N THR A 31 -6.69 -5.58 -5.99
CA THR A 31 -5.60 -5.84 -6.94
C THR A 31 -5.52 -4.71 -7.95
N ALA A 32 -4.37 -4.56 -8.62
CA ALA A 32 -4.21 -3.63 -9.74
C ALA A 32 -5.31 -3.85 -10.79
N ASN A 33 -5.62 -5.11 -11.14
CA ASN A 33 -6.68 -5.43 -12.10
C ASN A 33 -8.06 -4.94 -11.67
N LYS A 34 -8.42 -5.04 -10.38
CA LYS A 34 -9.70 -4.54 -9.87
C LYS A 34 -9.76 -3.02 -9.83
N ALA A 35 -8.66 -2.36 -9.46
CA ALA A 35 -8.56 -0.90 -9.49
C ALA A 35 -8.72 -0.40 -10.95
N THR A 36 -7.98 -1.00 -11.88
CA THR A 36 -8.08 -0.70 -13.32
C THR A 36 -9.49 -0.95 -13.86
N ALA A 37 -10.12 -2.08 -13.51
CA ALA A 37 -11.50 -2.36 -13.92
C ALA A 37 -12.47 -1.28 -13.43
N THR A 38 -12.33 -0.85 -12.17
CA THR A 38 -13.19 0.20 -11.59
C THR A 38 -13.01 1.54 -12.30
N LEU A 39 -11.77 1.93 -12.60
CA LEU A 39 -11.48 3.15 -13.37
C LEU A 39 -12.04 3.08 -14.79
N LEU A 40 -11.84 1.96 -15.48
CA LEU A 40 -12.34 1.78 -16.85
C LEU A 40 -13.87 1.76 -16.91
N ASP A 41 -14.54 1.16 -15.93
CA ASP A 41 -16.00 1.23 -15.81
C ASP A 41 -16.48 2.66 -15.52
N ALA A 42 -15.80 3.41 -14.65
CA ALA A 42 -16.14 4.80 -14.38
C ALA A 42 -15.98 5.68 -15.63
N VAL A 43 -14.96 5.44 -16.44
CA VAL A 43 -14.66 6.25 -17.63
C VAL A 43 -15.52 5.84 -18.83
N TYR A 44 -15.57 4.55 -19.14
CA TYR A 44 -16.16 4.02 -20.38
C TYR A 44 -17.43 3.19 -20.16
N GLY A 45 -17.79 2.87 -18.92
CA GLY A 45 -18.91 1.97 -18.61
C GLY A 45 -18.63 0.52 -19.01
N LYS A 46 -17.35 0.18 -19.22
CA LYS A 46 -16.89 -1.15 -19.61
C LYS A 46 -15.41 -1.34 -19.29
N HIS A 47 -15.09 -2.53 -18.79
CA HIS A 47 -13.74 -3.12 -18.77
C HIS A 47 -13.74 -4.50 -19.47
N PRO A 48 -12.60 -4.97 -20.04
CA PRO A 48 -11.33 -4.25 -20.22
C PRO A 48 -11.47 -3.07 -21.20
N THR A 49 -10.40 -2.30 -21.40
CA THR A 49 -10.39 -1.11 -22.27
C THR A 49 -11.04 -1.45 -23.60
N PRO A 50 -12.12 -0.77 -23.98
CA PRO A 50 -12.78 -1.08 -25.23
C PRO A 50 -11.86 -0.70 -26.40
N THR A 51 -11.79 -1.55 -27.41
CA THR A 51 -11.28 -1.17 -28.74
C THR A 51 -12.24 -0.25 -29.49
N THR A 52 -13.51 -0.20 -29.02
CA THR A 52 -14.57 0.70 -29.49
C THR A 52 -15.50 1.13 -28.37
N VAL A 53 -15.52 2.44 -28.07
CA VAL A 53 -16.46 3.02 -27.11
C VAL A 53 -17.87 3.02 -27.71
N LYS A 54 -18.76 2.21 -27.13
CA LYS A 54 -20.16 2.12 -27.56
C LYS A 54 -21.01 3.16 -26.82
N PHE A 55 -21.94 3.79 -27.54
CA PHE A 55 -22.86 4.79 -26.98
C PHE A 55 -23.58 4.27 -25.72
N ASN A 56 -24.14 3.06 -25.77
CA ASN A 56 -24.86 2.44 -24.66
C ASN A 56 -23.97 1.98 -23.49
N LYS A 57 -22.66 2.26 -23.55
CA LYS A 57 -21.73 2.09 -22.44
C LYS A 57 -21.53 3.39 -21.67
N ILE A 58 -21.42 4.51 -22.38
CA ILE A 58 -21.27 5.87 -21.82
C ILE A 58 -22.59 6.55 -21.42
N PHE A 59 -23.68 6.22 -22.12
CA PHE A 59 -25.07 6.56 -21.81
C PHE A 59 -25.88 5.27 -21.56
N VAL A 60 -27.00 5.38 -20.85
CA VAL A 60 -27.87 4.23 -20.57
C VAL A 60 -28.55 3.70 -21.83
N ALA A 61 -29.12 4.60 -22.64
CA ALA A 61 -29.73 4.29 -23.93
C ALA A 61 -29.61 5.46 -24.90
N LYS A 62 -29.80 5.18 -26.19
CA LYS A 62 -29.78 6.21 -27.24
C LYS A 62 -30.97 7.18 -27.09
N PRO A 63 -30.74 8.51 -27.06
CA PRO A 63 -31.81 9.50 -27.09
C PRO A 63 -32.64 9.45 -28.37
N ALA A 64 -33.93 9.79 -28.26
CA ALA A 64 -34.79 10.19 -29.39
C ALA A 64 -34.54 11.67 -29.78
N ASN A 65 -35.28 12.22 -30.74
CA ASN A 65 -35.15 13.62 -31.21
C ASN A 65 -35.12 14.63 -30.05
N ASN A 66 -34.26 15.66 -30.15
CA ASN A 66 -33.96 16.64 -29.09
C ASN A 66 -33.45 16.02 -27.77
N GLY A 67 -32.91 14.81 -27.84
CA GLY A 67 -32.60 14.03 -26.67
C GLY A 67 -31.26 14.31 -26.02
N ARG A 68 -30.43 15.24 -26.54
CA ARG A 68 -29.20 15.65 -25.85
C ARG A 68 -29.48 16.27 -24.48
N GLN A 69 -30.48 17.14 -24.36
CA GLN A 69 -30.87 17.72 -23.07
C GLN A 69 -31.25 16.62 -22.05
N ALA A 70 -32.03 15.63 -22.49
CA ALA A 70 -32.43 14.50 -21.65
C ALA A 70 -31.28 13.54 -21.36
N ALA A 71 -30.33 13.40 -22.29
CA ALA A 71 -29.15 12.55 -22.11
C ALA A 71 -28.10 13.18 -21.19
N CYS A 72 -27.94 14.51 -21.24
CA CYS A 72 -27.03 15.28 -20.39
C CYS A 72 -27.62 15.60 -19.01
N GLU A 73 -28.22 14.58 -18.42
CA GLU A 73 -28.63 14.51 -17.02
C GLU A 73 -28.05 13.22 -16.44
N PHE A 74 -27.45 13.30 -15.24
CA PHE A 74 -26.94 12.11 -14.58
C PHE A 74 -28.07 11.18 -14.16
N GLY A 75 -27.89 9.88 -14.40
CA GLY A 75 -28.77 8.85 -13.87
C GLY A 75 -28.47 7.47 -14.44
N THR A 76 -29.22 6.49 -13.94
CA THR A 76 -29.04 5.07 -14.27
C THR A 76 -30.16 4.52 -15.17
N ASP A 77 -31.08 5.37 -15.57
CA ASP A 77 -32.31 5.07 -16.32
C ASP A 77 -32.42 5.89 -17.61
N GLY A 78 -33.33 5.47 -18.50
CA GLY A 78 -33.63 6.18 -19.75
C GLY A 78 -32.41 6.35 -20.67
N ASN A 79 -32.19 7.57 -21.15
CA ASN A 79 -31.09 7.95 -22.04
C ASN A 79 -29.95 8.70 -21.32
N LYS A 80 -29.93 8.68 -19.99
CA LYS A 80 -29.07 9.51 -19.15
C LYS A 80 -27.58 9.14 -19.24
N VAL A 81 -26.73 10.10 -18.92
CA VAL A 81 -25.27 9.95 -18.88
C VAL A 81 -24.83 9.27 -17.59
N ARG A 82 -23.85 8.38 -17.68
CA ARG A 82 -23.38 7.60 -16.53
C ARG A 82 -21.87 7.44 -16.39
N THR A 83 -21.07 7.94 -17.33
CA THR A 83 -19.61 7.79 -17.28
C THR A 83 -18.89 9.12 -17.43
N VAL A 84 -17.59 9.14 -17.10
CA VAL A 84 -16.74 10.32 -17.31
C VAL A 84 -16.68 10.68 -18.80
N ALA A 85 -16.49 9.71 -19.70
CA ALA A 85 -16.45 9.99 -21.14
C ALA A 85 -17.76 10.60 -21.66
N GLY A 86 -18.92 10.09 -21.24
CA GLY A 86 -20.21 10.70 -21.58
C GLY A 86 -20.40 12.09 -20.97
N THR A 87 -19.88 12.31 -19.76
CA THR A 87 -19.90 13.63 -19.10
C THR A 87 -19.11 14.64 -19.91
N LEU A 88 -17.90 14.27 -20.34
CA LEU A 88 -17.05 15.09 -21.19
C LEU A 88 -17.74 15.40 -22.52
N ALA A 89 -18.39 14.41 -23.13
CA ALA A 89 -19.17 14.63 -24.34
C ALA A 89 -20.28 15.70 -24.15
N CYS A 90 -20.99 15.69 -23.02
CA CYS A 90 -22.02 16.68 -22.71
C CYS A 90 -21.49 18.10 -22.44
N ILE A 91 -20.28 18.23 -21.88
CA ILE A 91 -19.70 19.55 -21.58
C ILE A 91 -18.82 20.09 -22.70
N CYS A 92 -18.31 19.24 -23.59
CA CYS A 92 -17.37 19.64 -24.64
C CYS A 92 -17.99 19.68 -26.04
N TYR A 93 -18.99 18.84 -26.34
CA TYR A 93 -19.59 18.88 -27.67
C TYR A 93 -20.66 19.92 -27.80
N LYS A 94 -20.61 20.62 -28.94
CA LYS A 94 -21.61 21.61 -29.31
C LYS A 94 -22.75 20.96 -30.09
N ASP A 95 -23.90 21.60 -30.07
CA ASP A 95 -24.98 21.29 -31.00
C ASP A 95 -24.55 21.50 -32.47
N ASN A 96 -25.04 20.66 -33.38
CA ASN A 96 -24.64 20.69 -34.78
C ASN A 96 -25.13 21.92 -35.54
N VAL A 97 -26.18 22.59 -35.08
CA VAL A 97 -26.78 23.75 -35.74
C VAL A 97 -26.44 25.05 -35.00
N ALA A 98 -26.67 25.09 -33.68
CA ALA A 98 -26.65 26.30 -32.87
C ALA A 98 -25.60 26.26 -31.75
N GLY A 99 -24.64 25.33 -31.82
CA GLY A 99 -23.59 25.17 -30.82
C GLY A 99 -22.43 26.15 -30.96
N ALA A 100 -21.84 26.56 -29.83
CA ALA A 100 -20.62 27.36 -29.78
C ALA A 100 -19.38 26.49 -30.02
N ASN A 101 -18.39 27.00 -30.76
CA ASN A 101 -17.12 26.29 -30.99
C ASN A 101 -16.21 26.36 -29.75
N GLN A 102 -15.21 25.48 -29.71
CA GLN A 102 -14.07 25.57 -28.79
C GLN A 102 -14.45 25.56 -27.30
N VAL A 103 -15.46 24.77 -26.94
CA VAL A 103 -16.05 24.78 -25.60
C VAL A 103 -15.07 24.28 -24.53
N CYS A 104 -14.37 23.18 -24.79
CA CYS A 104 -13.40 22.63 -23.84
C CYS A 104 -11.94 23.02 -24.16
N LYS A 105 -11.63 23.30 -25.43
CA LYS A 105 -10.30 23.76 -25.83
C LYS A 105 -10.34 24.50 -27.17
N HIS A 106 -9.40 25.41 -27.40
CA HIS A 106 -9.30 26.16 -28.65
C HIS A 106 -8.97 25.24 -29.85
N GLU A 107 -8.16 24.20 -29.65
CA GLU A 107 -7.77 23.25 -30.69
C GLU A 107 -8.77 22.10 -30.88
N GLN A 108 -9.94 22.16 -30.22
CA GLN A 108 -10.95 21.11 -30.34
C GLN A 108 -11.50 21.05 -31.78
N ALA A 109 -11.50 19.85 -32.35
CA ALA A 109 -12.09 19.58 -33.67
C ALA A 109 -13.58 19.97 -33.70
N ALA A 110 -14.11 20.30 -34.88
CA ALA A 110 -15.47 20.80 -35.10
C ALA A 110 -16.57 19.74 -34.91
N GLU A 111 -16.29 18.67 -34.17
CA GLU A 111 -17.22 17.58 -33.89
C GLU A 111 -18.50 18.11 -33.22
N THR A 112 -19.64 17.59 -33.67
CA THR A 112 -20.95 18.08 -33.25
C THR A 112 -21.88 16.95 -32.85
N TRP A 113 -22.75 17.25 -31.89
CA TRP A 113 -23.85 16.36 -31.55
C TRP A 113 -25.03 16.61 -32.48
N THR A 114 -25.56 15.57 -33.13
CA THR A 114 -26.81 15.64 -33.89
C THR A 114 -27.96 14.98 -33.10
N ASP A 115 -29.01 15.74 -32.81
CA ASP A 115 -30.15 15.26 -32.00
C ASP A 115 -30.95 14.13 -32.66
N ALA A 116 -31.06 14.13 -33.98
CA ALA A 116 -31.76 13.10 -34.75
C ALA A 116 -30.96 11.78 -34.90
N GLY A 117 -29.64 11.83 -34.66
CA GLY A 117 -28.73 10.72 -34.97
C GLY A 117 -28.08 10.04 -33.77
N ALA A 118 -28.07 10.68 -32.58
CA ALA A 118 -27.23 10.30 -31.44
C ALA A 118 -25.85 9.80 -31.92
N THR A 119 -25.18 10.63 -32.71
CA THR A 119 -23.96 10.30 -33.46
C THR A 119 -22.71 10.32 -32.59
N MET A 120 -22.82 10.14 -31.28
CA MET A 120 -21.62 10.00 -30.45
C MET A 120 -20.95 8.67 -30.78
N THR A 121 -19.96 8.73 -31.68
CA THR A 121 -19.15 7.59 -32.08
C THR A 121 -17.94 7.46 -31.15
N GLU A 122 -17.20 6.38 -31.27
CA GLU A 122 -15.90 6.24 -30.63
C GLU A 122 -14.94 7.38 -30.98
N GLY A 123 -14.85 7.76 -32.26
CA GLY A 123 -13.93 8.81 -32.71
C GLY A 123 -14.19 10.16 -32.05
N HIS A 124 -15.42 10.39 -31.59
CA HIS A 124 -15.73 11.55 -30.74
C HIS A 124 -15.03 11.40 -29.38
N ILE A 125 -15.27 10.30 -28.66
CA ILE A 125 -14.66 10.08 -27.36
C ILE A 125 -13.13 10.13 -27.42
N ASP A 126 -12.51 9.60 -28.49
CA ASP A 126 -11.07 9.69 -28.72
C ASP A 126 -10.60 11.14 -28.94
N SER A 127 -11.35 11.91 -29.74
CA SER A 127 -11.05 13.32 -30.01
C SER A 127 -11.09 14.17 -28.75
N ILE A 128 -12.07 13.93 -27.86
CA ILE A 128 -12.12 14.58 -26.54
C ILE A 128 -10.97 14.11 -25.67
N SER A 129 -10.69 12.81 -25.65
CA SER A 129 -9.62 12.23 -24.83
C SER A 129 -8.24 12.79 -25.21
N ALA A 130 -8.03 13.05 -26.50
CA ALA A 130 -6.81 13.68 -27.02
C ALA A 130 -6.61 15.13 -26.57
N LEU A 131 -7.63 15.80 -26.03
CA LEU A 131 -7.50 17.16 -25.49
C LEU A 131 -6.76 17.18 -24.14
N TYR A 132 -6.72 16.05 -23.43
CA TYR A 132 -6.10 15.93 -22.12
C TYR A 132 -4.61 15.56 -22.22
N GLY A 133 -3.87 15.89 -21.17
CA GLY A 133 -2.45 15.58 -21.06
C GLY A 133 -2.17 14.07 -20.97
N LYS A 134 -0.91 13.70 -21.09
CA LYS A 134 -0.48 12.31 -20.94
C LYS A 134 -0.88 11.75 -19.57
N PRO A 135 -1.23 10.45 -19.48
CA PRO A 135 -1.48 9.81 -18.21
C PRO A 135 -0.26 9.95 -17.29
N SER A 136 -0.50 10.12 -15.98
CA SER A 136 0.58 10.00 -15.00
C SER A 136 1.09 8.56 -14.96
N THR A 137 2.39 8.40 -14.75
CA THR A 137 3.05 7.12 -14.46
C THR A 137 3.10 6.82 -12.96
N ASP A 138 2.64 7.75 -12.13
CA ASP A 138 2.67 7.61 -10.68
C ASP A 138 1.69 6.52 -10.23
N PRO A 139 2.00 5.80 -9.13
CA PRO A 139 1.05 4.90 -8.51
C PRO A 139 -0.25 5.61 -8.16
N LEU A 140 -1.38 4.98 -8.45
CA LEU A 140 -2.68 5.49 -8.03
C LEU A 140 -2.78 5.47 -6.51
N THR A 141 -3.01 6.63 -5.90
CA THR A 141 -3.20 6.77 -4.45
C THR A 141 -4.65 7.13 -4.09
N SER A 142 -5.02 6.90 -2.84
CA SER A 142 -6.29 7.33 -2.26
C SER A 142 -6.46 8.85 -2.38
N GLU A 143 -5.40 9.59 -2.05
CA GLU A 143 -5.35 11.06 -2.12
C GLU A 143 -5.59 11.56 -3.55
N ALA A 144 -4.93 10.98 -4.55
CA ALA A 144 -5.12 11.38 -5.94
C ALA A 144 -6.58 11.19 -6.43
N VAL A 145 -7.24 10.10 -6.01
CA VAL A 145 -8.67 9.88 -6.35
C VAL A 145 -9.56 10.88 -5.62
N GLN A 146 -9.29 11.15 -4.35
CA GLN A 146 -10.04 12.12 -3.55
C GLN A 146 -9.94 13.53 -4.14
N ASP A 147 -8.73 13.98 -4.45
CA ASP A 147 -8.46 15.31 -4.98
C ASP A 147 -9.12 15.53 -6.34
N ALA A 148 -9.07 14.52 -7.21
CA ALA A 148 -9.76 14.56 -8.50
C ALA A 148 -11.28 14.70 -8.32
N LEU A 149 -11.87 13.89 -7.44
CA LEU A 149 -13.31 13.93 -7.15
C LEU A 149 -13.74 15.27 -6.53
N GLN A 150 -12.97 15.79 -5.56
CA GLN A 150 -13.26 17.09 -4.93
C GLN A 150 -13.10 18.25 -5.92
N SER A 151 -12.09 18.20 -6.79
CA SER A 151 -11.85 19.19 -7.84
C SER A 151 -12.97 19.23 -8.88
N ILE A 152 -13.59 18.08 -9.19
CA ILE A 152 -14.77 18.06 -10.06
C ILE A 152 -16.00 18.55 -9.30
N ARG A 153 -16.19 18.10 -8.06
CA ARG A 153 -17.33 18.49 -7.22
C ARG A 153 -17.40 20.00 -7.02
N SER A 154 -16.27 20.65 -6.79
CA SER A 154 -16.20 22.11 -6.58
C SER A 154 -16.57 22.93 -7.83
N LYS A 155 -16.61 22.30 -9.02
CA LYS A 155 -17.05 22.93 -10.26
C LYS A 155 -18.56 22.81 -10.51
N ILE A 156 -19.29 22.11 -9.65
CA ILE A 156 -20.75 22.04 -9.75
C ILE A 156 -21.34 23.38 -9.29
N THR A 157 -22.03 24.04 -10.20
CA THR A 157 -22.82 25.24 -9.91
C THR A 157 -24.28 24.84 -9.67
N THR A 158 -25.07 25.70 -9.04
CA THR A 158 -26.49 25.41 -8.79
C THR A 158 -27.39 26.50 -9.36
N LYS A 159 -28.57 26.10 -9.83
CA LYS A 159 -29.66 27.00 -10.20
C LYS A 159 -30.99 26.32 -9.91
N ALA A 160 -31.93 27.06 -9.33
CA ALA A 160 -33.15 26.48 -8.74
C ALA A 160 -32.78 25.35 -7.75
N SER A 161 -33.37 24.16 -7.88
CA SER A 161 -33.06 22.97 -7.08
C SER A 161 -31.90 22.13 -7.62
N ASP A 162 -31.44 22.40 -8.84
CA ASP A 162 -30.57 21.50 -9.59
C ASP A 162 -29.10 21.95 -9.58
N GLY A 163 -28.21 20.98 -9.80
CA GLY A 163 -26.77 21.18 -9.95
C GLY A 163 -26.34 21.00 -11.39
N TYR A 164 -25.30 21.71 -11.80
CA TYR A 164 -24.78 21.70 -13.17
C TYR A 164 -23.26 21.65 -13.17
N LEU A 165 -22.73 20.63 -13.84
CA LEU A 165 -21.31 20.57 -14.19
C LEU A 165 -21.14 21.13 -15.61
N GLY A 166 -20.40 22.23 -15.75
CA GLY A 166 -20.22 22.96 -17.00
C GLY A 166 -21.14 24.18 -17.14
N PRO A 167 -20.96 25.02 -18.18
CA PRO A 167 -21.74 26.24 -18.36
C PRO A 167 -23.24 25.97 -18.59
N PHE A 168 -24.07 26.51 -17.71
CA PHE A 168 -25.53 26.43 -17.81
C PHE A 168 -26.15 27.82 -17.98
N ILE A 169 -27.08 27.95 -18.94
CA ILE A 169 -27.89 29.16 -19.17
C ILE A 169 -29.38 28.82 -18.97
N SER A 170 -29.92 27.89 -19.76
CA SER A 170 -31.32 27.48 -19.74
C SER A 170 -31.55 25.96 -19.85
N ALA A 171 -30.67 25.23 -20.54
CA ALA A 171 -30.73 23.77 -20.68
C ALA A 171 -29.36 23.18 -21.05
N CYS A 172 -29.14 21.89 -20.78
CA CYS A 172 -27.92 21.19 -21.21
C CYS A 172 -28.03 20.61 -22.63
N SER A 173 -28.45 21.43 -23.60
CA SER A 173 -28.65 21.01 -24.99
C SER A 173 -27.46 21.27 -25.91
N GLY A 174 -26.39 21.92 -25.43
CA GLY A 174 -25.17 22.15 -26.20
C GLY A 174 -25.26 23.32 -27.19
N THR A 175 -26.41 24.00 -27.25
CA THR A 175 -26.58 25.24 -28.00
C THR A 175 -25.97 26.41 -27.23
N ALA A 176 -25.50 27.43 -27.94
CA ALA A 176 -24.89 28.61 -27.35
C ALA A 176 -25.85 29.39 -26.42
N ALA A 177 -27.16 29.35 -26.69
CA ALA A 177 -28.18 30.00 -25.89
C ALA A 177 -28.64 29.18 -24.67
N ALA A 178 -28.22 27.92 -24.56
CA ALA A 178 -28.69 27.01 -23.51
C ALA A 178 -27.59 26.54 -22.56
N GLY A 179 -26.49 25.99 -23.08
CA GLY A 179 -25.37 25.54 -22.26
C GLY A 179 -24.83 24.15 -22.59
N THR A 180 -23.56 23.95 -22.25
CA THR A 180 -22.78 22.72 -22.41
C THR A 180 -22.47 22.15 -21.04
N CYS A 181 -23.47 21.49 -20.46
CA CYS A 181 -23.44 21.05 -19.08
C CYS A 181 -23.96 19.60 -18.93
N VAL A 182 -23.84 19.08 -17.71
CA VAL A 182 -24.61 17.92 -17.24
C VAL A 182 -25.40 18.33 -16.00
N LYS A 183 -26.68 18.00 -15.99
CA LYS A 183 -27.59 18.28 -14.88
C LYS A 183 -27.56 17.17 -13.82
N THR A 184 -27.65 17.56 -12.56
CA THR A 184 -27.94 16.69 -11.41
C THR A 184 -29.21 17.18 -10.71
N SER A 185 -30.33 16.47 -10.91
CA SER A 185 -31.64 16.84 -10.37
C SER A 185 -31.69 16.84 -8.84
N GLY A 186 -32.11 17.95 -8.24
CA GLY A 186 -32.24 18.11 -6.78
C GLY A 186 -30.91 18.22 -6.03
N TYR A 187 -29.82 18.59 -6.72
CA TYR A 187 -28.49 18.70 -6.10
C TYR A 187 -28.45 19.74 -4.97
N LYS A 188 -29.10 20.90 -5.14
CA LYS A 188 -29.04 21.98 -4.15
C LYS A 188 -29.59 21.53 -2.79
N ASP A 189 -30.64 20.72 -2.82
CA ASP A 189 -31.34 20.28 -1.61
C ASP A 189 -30.64 19.09 -0.93
N ALA A 190 -29.79 18.35 -1.66
CA ALA A 190 -29.18 17.11 -1.18
C ALA A 190 -27.79 16.86 -1.80
N ALA A 191 -26.89 17.85 -1.71
CA ALA A 191 -25.64 17.86 -2.48
C ALA A 191 -24.76 16.62 -2.28
N ASP A 192 -24.62 16.12 -1.04
CA ASP A 192 -23.81 14.94 -0.75
C ASP A 192 -24.38 13.66 -1.35
N SER A 193 -25.66 13.37 -1.12
CA SER A 193 -26.27 12.16 -1.63
C SER A 193 -26.39 12.19 -3.16
N LYS A 194 -26.67 13.36 -3.74
CA LYS A 194 -26.73 13.54 -5.20
C LYS A 194 -25.37 13.46 -5.85
N TRP A 195 -24.30 13.95 -5.21
CA TRP A 195 -22.93 13.73 -5.65
C TRP A 195 -22.57 12.25 -5.67
N GLN A 196 -22.84 11.54 -4.57
CA GLN A 196 -22.55 10.10 -4.46
C GLN A 196 -23.38 9.25 -5.43
N ALA A 197 -24.58 9.69 -5.77
CA ALA A 197 -25.47 9.02 -6.73
C ALA A 197 -25.07 9.22 -8.20
N ILE A 198 -24.11 10.09 -8.51
CA ILE A 198 -23.56 10.16 -9.87
C ILE A 198 -22.91 8.80 -10.18
N PRO A 199 -23.27 8.12 -11.29
CA PRO A 199 -22.98 6.69 -11.43
C PRO A 199 -21.49 6.32 -11.41
N TRP A 200 -20.60 7.22 -11.83
CA TRP A 200 -19.15 7.00 -11.77
C TRP A 200 -18.50 7.52 -10.47
N VAL A 201 -19.18 8.34 -9.66
CA VAL A 201 -18.62 8.89 -8.41
C VAL A 201 -18.63 7.86 -7.29
N GLY A 202 -19.77 7.21 -7.03
CA GLY A 202 -19.90 6.22 -5.95
C GLY A 202 -18.84 5.11 -6.02
N PRO A 203 -18.63 4.45 -7.17
CA PRO A 203 -17.58 3.45 -7.34
C PRO A 203 -16.16 3.98 -7.09
N LEU A 204 -15.86 5.23 -7.49
CA LEU A 204 -14.55 5.84 -7.27
C LEU A 204 -14.32 6.22 -5.80
N LEU A 205 -15.36 6.62 -5.07
CA LEU A 205 -15.27 6.80 -3.61
C LEU A 205 -14.96 5.48 -2.90
N ILE A 206 -15.56 4.36 -3.34
CA ILE A 206 -15.24 3.03 -2.81
C ILE A 206 -13.79 2.65 -3.15
N LEU A 207 -13.33 2.94 -4.38
CA LEU A 207 -11.93 2.72 -4.76
C LEU A 207 -10.96 3.53 -3.88
N GLN A 208 -11.26 4.80 -3.64
CA GLN A 208 -10.50 5.68 -2.76
C GLN A 208 -10.36 5.11 -1.35
N GLN A 209 -11.45 4.63 -0.75
CA GLN A 209 -11.43 3.98 0.57
C GLN A 209 -10.57 2.71 0.58
N ARG A 210 -10.69 1.87 -0.46
CA ARG A 210 -9.89 0.63 -0.57
C ARG A 210 -8.40 0.93 -0.73
N LEU A 211 -8.05 1.98 -1.47
CA LEU A 211 -6.66 2.45 -1.59
C LEU A 211 -6.13 2.93 -0.23
N ALA A 212 -6.90 3.71 0.53
CA ALA A 212 -6.47 4.19 1.85
C ALA A 212 -6.17 3.04 2.82
N ILE A 213 -7.04 2.01 2.84
CA ILE A 213 -6.82 0.81 3.65
C ILE A 213 -5.52 0.12 3.23
N ARG A 214 -5.29 -0.05 1.91
CA ARG A 214 -4.10 -0.70 1.38
C ARG A 214 -2.82 0.07 1.69
N GLU A 215 -2.81 1.38 1.50
CA GLU A 215 -1.67 2.26 1.81
C GLU A 215 -1.29 2.19 3.29
N LYS A 216 -2.29 2.23 4.18
CA LYS A 216 -2.08 2.07 5.62
C LYS A 216 -1.42 0.73 5.94
N ARG A 217 -1.90 -0.36 5.33
CA ARG A 217 -1.36 -1.71 5.55
C ARG A 217 0.05 -1.90 5.00
N ILE A 218 0.37 -1.28 3.86
CA ILE A 218 1.74 -1.27 3.32
C ILE A 218 2.68 -0.63 4.36
N LYS A 219 2.29 0.52 4.92
CA LYS A 219 3.08 1.21 5.96
C LYS A 219 3.25 0.38 7.23
N GLU A 220 2.18 -0.25 7.73
CA GLU A 220 2.25 -1.15 8.89
C GLU A 220 3.15 -2.37 8.62
N THR A 221 3.05 -2.96 7.43
CA THR A 221 3.90 -4.09 7.03
C THR A 221 5.37 -3.70 6.94
N GLU A 222 5.69 -2.52 6.42
CA GLU A 222 7.06 -1.99 6.40
C GLU A 222 7.61 -1.78 7.81
N GLN A 223 6.79 -1.27 8.74
CA GLN A 223 7.18 -1.14 10.14
C GLN A 223 7.48 -2.50 10.78
N ILE A 224 6.64 -3.52 10.54
CA ILE A 224 6.88 -4.86 11.07
C ILE A 224 8.13 -5.49 10.43
N LYS A 225 8.36 -5.31 9.13
CA LYS A 225 9.59 -5.77 8.46
C LYS A 225 10.84 -5.14 9.09
N ASN A 226 10.79 -3.85 9.44
CA ASN A 226 11.88 -3.19 10.14
C ASN A 226 12.11 -3.79 11.54
N GLN A 227 11.04 -4.09 12.28
CA GLN A 227 11.16 -4.77 13.58
C GLN A 227 11.74 -6.19 13.44
N LEU A 228 11.35 -6.93 12.40
CA LEU A 228 11.92 -8.24 12.11
C LEU A 228 13.42 -8.16 11.80
N ASN A 229 13.86 -7.13 11.06
CA ASN A 229 15.28 -6.87 10.82
C ASN A 229 16.03 -6.57 12.12
N VAL A 230 15.42 -5.83 13.06
CA VAL A 230 16.01 -5.59 14.38
C VAL A 230 16.18 -6.90 15.16
N GLU A 231 15.17 -7.78 15.17
CA GLU A 231 15.28 -9.09 15.83
C GLU A 231 16.34 -9.98 15.15
N LEU A 232 16.48 -9.92 13.84
CA LEU A 232 17.56 -10.61 13.12
C LEU A 232 18.94 -10.11 13.56
N VAL A 233 19.14 -8.79 13.65
CA VAL A 233 20.40 -8.20 14.13
C VAL A 233 20.68 -8.62 15.58
N LYS A 234 19.66 -8.62 16.46
CA LYS A 234 19.79 -9.12 17.84
C LYS A 234 20.21 -10.59 17.88
N ALA A 235 19.64 -11.44 17.03
CA ALA A 235 20.00 -12.85 16.95
C ALA A 235 21.48 -13.03 16.53
N ILE A 236 21.92 -12.27 15.52
CA ILE A 236 23.31 -12.28 15.05
C ILE A 236 24.25 -11.82 16.17
N ALA A 237 23.97 -10.69 16.81
CA ALA A 237 24.78 -10.18 17.93
C ALA A 237 24.85 -11.18 19.09
N THR A 238 23.71 -11.77 19.46
CA THR A 238 23.63 -12.81 20.50
C THR A 238 24.48 -14.03 20.15
N ARG A 239 24.51 -14.43 18.87
CA ARG A 239 25.38 -15.51 18.41
C ARG A 239 26.85 -15.16 18.56
N TYR A 240 27.25 -13.93 18.21
CA TYR A 240 28.63 -13.46 18.38
C TYR A 240 29.02 -13.39 19.86
N THR A 241 28.18 -12.80 20.72
CA THR A 241 28.47 -12.66 22.14
C THR A 241 28.65 -14.02 22.80
N VAL A 242 27.71 -14.96 22.61
CA VAL A 242 27.79 -16.32 23.18
C VAL A 242 29.04 -17.05 22.68
N LYS A 243 29.40 -16.92 21.39
CA LYS A 243 30.65 -17.50 20.87
C LYS A 243 31.88 -16.91 21.56
N HIS A 244 31.93 -15.59 21.73
CA HIS A 244 33.06 -14.93 22.40
C HIS A 244 33.14 -15.27 23.90
N THR A 245 32.04 -15.26 24.64
CA THR A 245 32.06 -15.66 26.07
C THR A 245 32.50 -17.11 26.22
N GLN A 246 32.05 -17.99 25.31
CA GLN A 246 32.45 -19.39 25.35
C GLN A 246 33.94 -19.59 25.04
N ALA A 247 34.50 -18.80 24.10
CA ALA A 247 35.95 -18.79 23.83
C ALA A 247 36.77 -18.30 25.05
N VAL A 248 36.36 -17.20 25.68
CA VAL A 248 37.02 -16.66 26.88
C VAL A 248 37.00 -17.67 28.02
N LEU A 249 35.83 -18.26 28.32
CA LEU A 249 35.67 -19.30 29.36
C LEU A 249 36.59 -20.50 29.10
N THR A 250 36.69 -20.94 27.84
CA THR A 250 37.58 -22.06 27.46
C THR A 250 39.06 -21.71 27.69
N THR A 251 39.45 -20.45 27.45
CA THR A 251 40.82 -19.96 27.63
C THR A 251 41.18 -19.85 29.12
N THR A 252 40.27 -19.34 29.95
CA THR A 252 40.45 -19.27 31.42
C THR A 252 40.51 -20.65 32.08
N VAL A 253 39.73 -21.62 31.61
CA VAL A 253 39.81 -23.00 32.12
C VAL A 253 41.14 -23.66 31.74
N GLN A 254 41.69 -23.36 30.55
CA GLN A 254 43.03 -23.83 30.16
C GLN A 254 44.16 -23.16 30.97
N GLN A 255 44.02 -21.89 31.35
CA GLN A 255 44.96 -21.20 32.26
C GLN A 255 44.88 -21.73 33.69
N GLN A 256 43.69 -21.96 34.23
CA GLN A 256 43.53 -22.59 35.56
C GLN A 256 44.05 -24.05 35.58
N LYS A 257 43.94 -24.78 34.47
CA LYS A 257 44.55 -26.12 34.36
C LYS A 257 46.09 -26.07 34.29
N LYS A 258 46.69 -24.97 33.84
CA LYS A 258 48.15 -24.76 33.88
C LYS A 258 48.64 -24.28 35.24
N GLU A 259 47.85 -23.49 35.98
CA GLU A 259 48.21 -23.05 37.34
C GLU A 259 47.97 -24.14 38.41
N SER A 260 47.03 -25.06 38.21
CA SER A 260 46.78 -26.18 39.13
C SER A 260 47.84 -27.30 39.08
N ILE A 261 48.95 -27.14 38.35
CA ILE A 261 50.06 -28.12 38.33
C ILE A 261 51.22 -27.70 39.26
N ASN A 262 51.22 -26.48 39.82
CA ASN A 262 52.30 -26.01 40.70
C ASN A 262 51.80 -25.66 42.11
N THR A 263 51.45 -26.68 42.90
CA THR A 263 51.37 -26.54 44.36
C THR A 263 51.84 -27.86 45.00
N PRO A 264 52.78 -27.85 45.95
CA PRO A 264 53.52 -29.04 46.35
C PRO A 264 52.64 -29.98 47.19
N GLN A 265 52.38 -31.18 46.66
CA GLN A 265 51.73 -32.27 47.39
C GLN A 265 52.74 -33.36 47.76
N ASP A 266 52.56 -33.89 48.97
CA ASP A 266 53.04 -35.17 49.51
C ASP A 266 54.46 -35.28 50.08
N ALA A 267 54.64 -34.75 51.29
CA ALA A 267 55.75 -35.08 52.19
C ALA A 267 55.30 -35.95 53.40
N ASN A 268 54.29 -36.81 53.23
CA ASN A 268 53.94 -37.86 54.20
C ASN A 268 53.64 -39.17 53.47
N LEU A 269 54.69 -39.95 53.21
CA LEU A 269 54.60 -41.23 52.51
C LEU A 269 55.21 -42.34 53.39
N LYS A 270 54.43 -43.39 53.67
CA LYS A 270 54.86 -44.58 54.43
C LYS A 270 55.29 -45.71 53.50
N ASN A 271 56.24 -46.55 53.93
CA ASN A 271 56.77 -47.71 53.20
C ASN A 271 57.48 -47.37 51.87
N LYS A 272 58.29 -46.31 51.86
CA LYS A 272 59.21 -46.01 50.75
C LYS A 272 60.65 -46.37 51.11
N THR A 273 61.49 -46.67 50.12
CA THR A 273 62.94 -46.82 50.30
C THR A 273 63.62 -45.46 50.25
N ILE A 274 64.86 -45.37 50.74
CA ILE A 274 65.63 -44.11 50.77
C ILE A 274 65.76 -43.46 49.38
N GLU A 275 65.88 -44.28 48.33
CA GLU A 275 65.99 -43.85 46.93
C GLU A 275 64.69 -43.26 46.36
N GLU A 276 63.54 -43.58 46.95
CA GLU A 276 62.21 -43.09 46.52
C GLU A 276 61.74 -41.87 47.33
N CYS A 277 62.57 -41.40 48.27
CA CYS A 277 62.30 -40.26 49.13
C CYS A 277 62.79 -38.96 48.47
N PRO A 278 61.93 -37.95 48.25
CA PRO A 278 62.36 -36.69 47.63
C PRO A 278 63.33 -35.92 48.55
N GLU A 279 64.63 -35.99 48.26
CA GLU A 279 65.68 -35.40 49.11
C GLU A 279 65.66 -33.87 49.18
N ALA A 280 65.01 -33.18 48.24
CA ALA A 280 64.95 -31.73 48.23
C ALA A 280 64.28 -31.19 49.51
N ASP A 281 63.13 -31.78 49.89
CA ASP A 281 62.24 -31.23 50.92
C ASP A 281 61.94 -32.23 52.06
N CYS A 282 62.42 -33.47 51.96
CA CYS A 282 62.13 -34.54 52.93
C CYS A 282 63.40 -35.20 53.51
N ASN A 283 63.28 -35.71 54.74
CA ASN A 283 64.23 -36.61 55.40
C ASN A 283 63.59 -38.00 55.57
N TYR A 284 64.33 -39.05 55.25
CA TYR A 284 63.90 -40.44 55.43
C TYR A 284 64.20 -40.94 56.85
N ASP A 285 63.18 -41.46 57.53
CA ASP A 285 63.25 -42.11 58.84
C ASP A 285 63.46 -43.62 58.64
N SER A 286 64.68 -44.11 58.86
CA SER A 286 65.07 -45.50 58.62
C SER A 286 64.50 -46.49 59.64
N GLU A 287 64.12 -46.03 60.84
CA GLU A 287 63.49 -46.87 61.86
C GLU A 287 62.00 -47.11 61.54
N LYS A 288 61.30 -46.08 61.07
CA LYS A 288 59.86 -46.14 60.75
C LYS A 288 59.54 -46.38 59.27
N LYS A 289 60.57 -46.38 58.41
CA LYS A 289 60.47 -46.52 56.95
C LYS A 289 59.50 -45.52 56.31
N GLU A 290 59.64 -44.24 56.67
CA GLU A 290 58.77 -43.17 56.21
C GLU A 290 59.55 -41.90 55.84
N CYS A 291 59.03 -41.13 54.87
CA CYS A 291 59.59 -39.83 54.48
C CYS A 291 58.85 -38.70 55.19
N LYS A 292 59.59 -37.84 55.90
CA LYS A 292 59.05 -36.67 56.63
C LYS A 292 59.56 -35.37 56.03
N PRO A 293 58.80 -34.27 56.12
CA PRO A 293 59.31 -32.96 55.72
C PRO A 293 60.52 -32.59 56.58
N LYS A 294 61.50 -31.91 56.00
CA LYS A 294 62.61 -31.32 56.78
C LYS A 294 62.06 -30.21 57.68
N GLU A 295 62.39 -30.24 58.96
CA GLU A 295 62.00 -29.17 59.87
C GLU A 295 62.73 -27.88 59.50
N THR A 296 61.98 -26.87 59.06
CA THR A 296 62.46 -25.50 58.92
C THR A 296 62.60 -24.90 60.32
N GLY A 297 63.84 -24.82 60.82
CA GLY A 297 64.15 -24.03 62.01
C GLY A 297 63.83 -22.55 61.78
N THR A 298 63.28 -21.91 62.82
CA THR A 298 62.97 -20.48 62.95
C THR A 298 64.07 -19.54 62.48
#